data_AF-A0A7Y5EVN9-F1
#
_entry.id   AF-A0A7Y5EVN9-F1
#
_cell.length_a   1.000
_cell.length_b   1.000
_cell.length_c   1.000
_cell.angle_alpha   90.00
_cell.angle_beta   90.00
_cell.angle_gamma   90.00
#
_symmetry.space_group_name_H-M   'P 1'
#
loop_
_entity.id
_entity.type
_entity.pdbx_description
1 polymer ?
#
loop_
_entity_poly.entity_id
_entity_poly.type
_entity_poly.pdbx_seq_one_letter_code
_entity_poly.pdbx_strand_id
1 'polypeptide(L)'
;MEIIMDPLLDEKIVLMISQIFPEYFREILGVDAKREAFGPSKNEGLCYESCTCVEYSGEISGKLFIGMDGYTKLKLLPRIAKSFQIDPTTKTTSASIIMEFNNQIAARLAGEMQTGGFSMEISPPENLNHKIVPIDSTQYRQYILIYFLKSVEEKSYLGRIYLILLQKKF
;
A
#
# COMPACT_ATOMS: atom_id res chain seq x y z
N MET A 1 -14.82 -14.25 -26.06
CA MET A 1 -15.39 -12.95 -25.69
C MET A 1 -14.19 -12.05 -25.42
N GLU A 2 -13.91 -11.08 -26.28
CA GLU A 2 -12.89 -10.07 -25.97
C GLU A 2 -13.42 -9.25 -24.80
N ILE A 3 -12.74 -9.34 -23.65
CA ILE A 3 -12.98 -8.45 -22.52
C ILE A 3 -12.43 -7.11 -22.97
N ILE A 4 -13.30 -6.23 -23.49
CA ILE A 4 -12.94 -4.82 -23.75
C ILE A 4 -12.79 -4.20 -22.38
N MET A 5 -11.56 -4.25 -21.86
CA MET A 5 -11.25 -3.72 -20.55
C MET A 5 -11.29 -2.19 -20.60
N ASP A 6 -11.85 -1.58 -19.56
CA ASP A 6 -11.97 -0.14 -19.45
C ASP A 6 -10.59 0.54 -19.60
N PRO A 7 -10.40 1.40 -20.61
CA PRO A 7 -9.13 2.07 -20.85
C PRO A 7 -8.71 3.01 -19.71
N LEU A 8 -9.64 3.37 -18.81
CA LEU A 8 -9.41 4.23 -17.64
C LEU A 8 -9.34 3.45 -16.32
N LEU A 9 -9.27 2.12 -16.38
CA LEU A 9 -9.28 1.27 -15.19
C LEU A 9 -8.10 1.55 -14.26
N ASP A 10 -6.92 1.79 -14.84
CA ASP A 10 -5.72 2.10 -14.08
C ASP A 10 -5.90 3.42 -13.32
N GLU A 11 -6.41 4.48 -13.97
CA GLU A 11 -6.69 5.76 -13.32
C GLU A 11 -7.73 5.62 -12.21
N LYS A 12 -8.80 4.83 -12.44
CA LYS A 12 -9.83 4.56 -11.42
C LYS A 12 -9.23 3.92 -10.17
N ILE A 13 -8.38 2.91 -10.34
CA ILE A 13 -7.71 2.23 -9.22
C ILE A 13 -6.77 3.19 -8.50
N VAL A 14 -5.98 3.98 -9.23
CA VAL A 14 -5.05 4.95 -8.65
C VAL A 14 -5.80 6.04 -7.87
N LEU A 15 -6.93 6.53 -8.39
CA LEU A 15 -7.77 7.52 -7.71
C LEU A 15 -8.43 6.93 -6.47
N MET A 16 -8.94 5.71 -6.54
CA MET A 16 -9.55 5.01 -5.42
C MET A 16 -8.53 4.79 -4.29
N ILE A 17 -7.35 4.26 -4.59
CA ILE A 17 -6.26 4.13 -3.61
C ILE A 17 -5.86 5.50 -3.05
N SER A 18 -5.87 6.54 -3.88
CA SER A 18 -5.56 7.91 -3.45
C SER A 18 -6.53 8.48 -2.41
N GLN A 19 -7.74 7.95 -2.32
CA GLN A 19 -8.77 8.38 -1.37
C GLN A 19 -8.77 7.48 -0.12
N ILE A 20 -8.83 6.16 -0.33
CA ILE A 20 -8.91 5.17 0.76
C ILE A 20 -7.72 5.28 1.70
N PHE A 21 -6.51 5.43 1.14
CA PHE A 21 -5.30 5.34 1.92
C PHE A 21 -5.15 6.48 2.94
N PRO A 22 -5.28 7.77 2.55
CA PRO A 22 -5.29 8.85 3.52
C PRO A 22 -6.41 8.78 4.56
N GLU A 23 -7.62 8.36 4.16
CA GLU A 23 -8.75 8.20 5.07
C GLU A 23 -8.47 7.14 6.13
N TYR A 24 -7.99 5.96 5.72
CA TYR A 24 -7.61 4.90 6.64
C TYR A 24 -6.51 5.34 7.61
N PHE A 25 -5.48 6.05 7.14
CA PHE A 25 -4.42 6.58 7.99
C PHE A 25 -4.94 7.58 9.03
N ARG A 26 -5.87 8.44 8.65
CA ARG A 26 -6.47 9.41 9.56
C ARG A 26 -7.34 8.73 10.61
N GLU A 27 -8.21 7.82 10.19
CA GLU A 27 -9.17 7.12 11.05
C GLU A 27 -8.48 6.18 12.05
N ILE A 28 -7.51 5.37 11.58
CA ILE A 28 -6.90 4.31 12.38
C ILE A 28 -5.70 4.82 13.18
N LEU A 29 -4.89 5.72 12.62
CA LEU A 29 -3.62 6.14 13.22
C LEU A 29 -3.60 7.60 13.71
N GLY A 30 -4.63 8.40 13.39
CA GLY A 30 -4.60 9.84 13.63
C GLY A 30 -3.48 10.54 12.86
N VAL A 31 -3.17 10.05 11.65
CA VAL A 31 -2.08 10.54 10.80
C VAL A 31 -2.66 11.12 9.52
N ASP A 32 -2.29 12.35 9.20
CA ASP A 32 -2.56 12.95 7.90
C ASP A 32 -1.54 12.45 6.88
N ALA A 33 -2.00 11.68 5.90
CA ALA A 33 -1.21 11.29 4.73
C ALA A 33 -1.51 12.23 3.56
N LYS A 34 -0.66 13.24 3.37
CA LYS A 34 -0.80 14.20 2.26
C LYS A 34 -0.07 13.68 1.03
N ARG A 35 -0.79 13.50 -0.08
CA ARG A 35 -0.19 13.10 -1.36
C ARG A 35 0.84 14.14 -1.81
N GLU A 36 2.08 13.72 -1.97
CA GLU A 36 3.22 14.53 -2.42
C GLU A 36 3.38 14.39 -3.95
N ALA A 37 3.30 13.17 -4.47
CA ALA A 37 3.38 12.88 -5.89
C ALA A 37 2.59 11.62 -6.26
N PHE A 38 2.16 11.53 -7.51
CA PHE A 38 1.65 10.30 -8.09
C PHE A 38 1.93 10.26 -9.59
N GLY A 39 2.07 9.05 -10.15
CA GLY A 39 2.17 8.90 -11.59
C GLY A 39 2.71 7.54 -12.03
N PRO A 40 2.80 7.32 -13.35
CA PRO A 40 3.46 6.16 -13.91
C PRO A 40 4.94 6.17 -13.55
N SER A 41 5.51 4.99 -13.35
CA SER A 41 6.92 4.79 -13.04
C SER A 41 7.53 3.75 -14.00
N LYS A 42 8.85 3.82 -14.18
CA LYS A 42 9.64 2.89 -15.00
C LYS A 42 10.80 2.29 -14.20
N ASN A 43 10.61 2.14 -12.89
CA ASN A 43 11.65 1.61 -12.03
C ASN A 43 11.81 0.11 -12.32
N GLU A 44 13.05 -0.33 -12.50
CA GLU A 44 13.39 -1.73 -12.77
C GLU A 44 13.30 -2.61 -11.51
N GLY A 45 13.18 -1.98 -10.34
CA GLY A 45 12.97 -2.68 -9.08
C GLY A 45 12.64 -1.74 -7.93
N LEU A 46 12.36 -2.36 -6.78
CA LEU A 46 12.04 -1.70 -5.52
C LEU A 46 12.96 -2.23 -4.43
N CYS A 47 13.42 -1.34 -3.56
CA CYS A 47 14.15 -1.70 -2.35
C CYS A 47 13.82 -0.68 -1.26
N TYR A 48 13.26 -1.16 -0.15
CA TYR A 48 12.90 -0.33 1.00
C TYR A 48 13.30 -1.04 2.29
N GLU A 49 13.55 -0.24 3.33
CA GLU A 49 13.82 -0.73 4.68
C GLU A 49 12.63 -1.54 5.22
N SER A 50 11.42 -1.04 5.01
CA SER A 50 10.17 -1.79 5.20
C SER A 50 9.47 -1.91 3.85
N CYS A 51 9.22 -3.13 3.40
CA CYS A 51 8.46 -3.40 2.20
C CYS A 51 7.52 -4.56 2.44
N THR A 52 6.23 -4.35 2.16
CA THR A 52 5.24 -5.42 2.19
C THR A 52 4.46 -5.43 0.88
N CYS A 53 4.06 -6.60 0.43
CA CYS A 53 3.35 -6.79 -0.82
C CYS A 53 2.04 -7.55 -0.57
N VAL A 54 0.96 -7.12 -1.20
CA VAL A 54 -0.27 -7.90 -1.30
C VAL A 54 -0.58 -8.09 -2.78
N GLU A 55 -0.72 -9.34 -3.20
CA GLU A 55 -1.17 -9.66 -4.56
C GLU A 55 -2.69 -9.67 -4.61
N TYR A 56 -3.24 -9.23 -5.73
CA TYR A 56 -4.67 -9.33 -6.02
C TYR A 56 -4.91 -9.94 -7.40
N SER A 57 -6.03 -10.66 -7.52
CA SER A 57 -6.44 -11.34 -8.76
C SER A 57 -7.96 -11.31 -8.92
N GLY A 58 -8.43 -11.59 -10.14
CA GLY A 58 -9.84 -11.49 -10.51
C GLY A 58 -9.98 -10.94 -11.93
N GLU A 59 -10.92 -10.00 -12.12
CA GLU A 59 -11.05 -9.26 -13.39
C GLU A 59 -9.81 -8.40 -13.67
N ILE A 60 -9.16 -7.97 -12.59
CA ILE A 60 -7.86 -7.32 -12.61
C ILE A 60 -6.89 -8.09 -11.75
N SER A 61 -5.64 -8.16 -12.19
CA SER A 61 -4.56 -8.85 -11.49
C SER A 61 -3.38 -7.93 -11.33
N GLY A 62 -2.74 -7.98 -10.17
CA GLY A 62 -1.62 -7.14 -9.88
C GLY A 62 -1.11 -7.24 -8.46
N LYS A 63 -0.27 -6.29 -8.08
CA LYS A 63 0.39 -6.25 -6.78
C LYS A 63 0.36 -4.85 -6.21
N LEU A 64 0.12 -4.75 -4.90
CA LEU A 64 0.22 -3.51 -4.13
C LEU A 64 1.38 -3.63 -3.15
N PHE A 65 2.35 -2.74 -3.27
CA PHE A 65 3.47 -2.63 -2.35
C PHE A 65 3.30 -1.42 -1.45
N ILE A 66 3.64 -1.60 -0.18
CA ILE A 66 3.84 -0.50 0.77
C ILE A 66 5.31 -0.48 1.15
N GLY A 67 6.01 0.57 0.72
CA GLY A 67 7.41 0.85 1.02
C GLY A 67 7.55 1.99 2.03
N MET A 68 8.49 1.86 2.97
CA MET A 68 8.86 2.90 3.93
C MET A 68 10.36 2.89 4.20
N ASP A 69 10.92 4.05 4.53
CA ASP A 69 12.25 4.13 5.14
C ASP A 69 12.20 3.74 6.64
N GLY A 70 13.38 3.53 7.24
CA GLY A 70 13.48 3.11 8.64
C GLY A 70 12.96 4.14 9.63
N TYR A 71 13.14 5.43 9.32
CA TYR A 71 12.62 6.52 10.14
C TYR A 71 11.08 6.45 10.23
N THR A 72 10.42 6.33 9.09
CA THR A 72 8.97 6.27 8.96
C THR A 72 8.43 5.04 9.68
N LYS A 73 9.06 3.87 9.44
CA LYS A 73 8.72 2.63 10.13
C LYS A 73 8.75 2.80 11.66
N LEU A 74 9.82 3.35 12.22
CA LEU A 74 9.97 3.54 13.66
C LEU A 74 8.95 4.51 14.24
N LYS A 75 8.53 5.53 13.49
CA LYS A 75 7.52 6.51 13.92
C LYS A 75 6.09 5.97 13.85
N LEU A 76 5.79 5.13 12.86
CA LEU A 76 4.46 4.54 12.70
C LEU A 76 4.23 3.33 13.59
N LEU A 77 5.26 2.51 13.83
CA LEU A 77 5.10 1.24 14.53
C LEU A 77 4.39 1.35 15.89
N PRO A 78 4.71 2.31 16.78
CA PRO A 78 3.98 2.46 18.05
C PRO A 78 2.51 2.86 17.86
N ARG A 79 2.20 3.64 16.81
CA ARG A 79 0.83 4.05 16.50
C ARG A 79 0.01 2.87 16.00
N ILE A 80 0.60 2.07 15.10
CA ILE A 80 -0.01 0.86 14.55
C ILE A 80 -0.18 -0.21 15.66
N ALA A 81 0.82 -0.41 16.51
CA ALA A 81 0.72 -1.33 17.64
C ALA A 81 -0.42 -0.92 18.60
N LYS A 82 -0.53 0.38 18.92
CA LYS A 82 -1.60 0.93 19.76
C LYS A 82 -2.98 0.76 19.13
N SER A 83 -3.13 1.01 17.83
CA SER A 83 -4.42 0.86 17.14
C SER A 83 -4.90 -0.59 17.15
N PHE A 84 -3.98 -1.55 17.12
CA PHE A 84 -4.29 -2.98 17.15
C PHE A 84 -4.22 -3.62 18.54
N GLN A 85 -3.98 -2.84 19.60
CA GLN A 85 -3.84 -3.35 20.97
C GLN A 85 -2.78 -4.46 21.10
N ILE A 86 -1.72 -4.40 20.27
CA ILE A 86 -0.65 -5.41 20.26
C ILE A 86 0.35 -5.09 21.37
N ASP A 87 0.63 -6.06 22.24
CA ASP A 87 1.59 -5.90 23.33
C ASP A 87 3.03 -5.71 22.78
N PRO A 88 3.63 -4.53 23.00
CA PRO A 88 4.96 -4.20 22.49
C PRO A 88 6.10 -5.00 23.15
N THR A 89 5.86 -5.76 24.22
CA THR A 89 6.88 -6.55 24.93
C THR A 89 7.22 -7.87 24.25
N THR A 90 6.39 -8.31 23.29
CA THR A 90 6.67 -9.50 22.49
C THR A 90 7.72 -9.18 21.41
N LYS A 91 8.96 -9.67 21.60
CA LYS A 91 10.12 -9.42 20.70
C LYS A 91 9.93 -9.81 19.22
N THR A 92 8.80 -10.42 18.84
CA THR A 92 8.53 -11.02 17.53
C THR A 92 7.69 -10.16 16.57
N THR A 93 7.33 -8.91 16.92
CA THR A 93 6.10 -8.29 16.38
C THR A 93 6.25 -7.19 15.34
N SER A 94 7.39 -6.55 15.13
CA SER A 94 7.41 -5.34 14.26
C SER A 94 7.04 -5.61 12.80
N ALA A 95 7.57 -6.68 12.20
CA ALA A 95 7.23 -7.05 10.83
C ALA A 95 5.77 -7.51 10.72
N SER A 96 5.31 -8.34 11.66
CA SER A 96 3.94 -8.85 11.68
C SER A 96 2.90 -7.74 11.86
N ILE A 97 3.19 -6.74 12.70
CA ILE A 97 2.35 -5.55 12.88
C ILE A 97 2.20 -4.80 11.54
N ILE A 98 3.30 -4.58 10.82
CA ILE A 98 3.28 -3.88 9.53
C ILE A 98 2.58 -4.72 8.44
N MET A 99 2.78 -6.04 8.45
CA MET A 99 2.09 -6.94 7.51
C MET A 99 0.58 -6.95 7.73
N GLU A 100 0.13 -7.03 8.99
CA GLU A 100 -1.30 -6.96 9.33
C GLU A 100 -1.90 -5.61 8.93
N PHE A 101 -1.17 -4.53 9.18
CA PHE A 101 -1.58 -3.20 8.74
C PHE A 101 -1.75 -3.12 7.21
N ASN A 102 -0.81 -3.67 6.43
CA ASN A 102 -0.93 -3.72 4.98
C ASN A 102 -2.10 -4.61 4.53
N ASN A 103 -2.30 -5.75 5.18
CA ASN A 103 -3.42 -6.65 4.89
C ASN A 103 -4.76 -5.93 5.01
N GLN A 104 -4.96 -5.12 6.05
CA GLN A 104 -6.20 -4.36 6.23
C GLN A 104 -6.39 -3.26 5.19
N ILE A 105 -5.32 -2.58 4.78
CA ILE A 105 -5.39 -1.60 3.70
C ILE A 105 -5.79 -2.28 2.39
N ALA A 106 -5.15 -3.42 2.07
CA ALA A 106 -5.47 -4.18 0.87
C ALA A 106 -6.90 -4.76 0.93
N ALA A 107 -7.38 -5.21 2.09
CA ALA A 107 -8.75 -5.66 2.28
C ALA A 107 -9.77 -4.53 2.09
N ARG A 108 -9.48 -3.33 2.61
CA ARG A 108 -10.33 -2.14 2.37
C ARG A 108 -10.35 -1.77 0.90
N LEU A 109 -9.20 -1.81 0.22
CA LEU A 109 -9.13 -1.59 -1.22
C LEU A 109 -9.95 -2.63 -2.00
N ALA A 110 -9.84 -3.91 -1.65
CA ALA A 110 -10.60 -4.98 -2.29
C ALA A 110 -12.11 -4.79 -2.10
N GLY A 111 -12.55 -4.41 -0.89
CA GLY A 111 -13.96 -4.13 -0.62
C GLY A 111 -14.52 -2.95 -1.42
N GLU A 112 -13.74 -1.89 -1.59
CA GLU A 112 -14.13 -0.73 -2.41
C GLU A 112 -14.16 -1.07 -3.91
N MET A 113 -13.22 -1.89 -4.39
CA MET A 113 -13.24 -2.39 -5.77
C MET A 113 -14.46 -3.28 -6.05
N GLN A 114 -14.83 -4.16 -5.11
CA GLN A 114 -16.05 -4.96 -5.19
C GLN A 114 -17.32 -4.09 -5.20
N THR A 115 -17.35 -3.04 -4.38
CA THR A 115 -18.45 -2.05 -4.38
C THR A 115 -18.53 -1.30 -5.71
N GLY A 116 -17.39 -1.04 -6.34
CA GLY A 116 -17.28 -0.49 -7.69
C GLY A 116 -17.64 -1.46 -8.82
N GLY A 117 -18.05 -2.69 -8.50
CA GLY A 117 -18.46 -3.72 -9.47
C GLY A 117 -17.33 -4.56 -10.04
N PHE A 118 -16.12 -4.50 -9.48
CA PHE A 118 -14.98 -5.29 -9.93
C PHE A 118 -14.72 -6.50 -9.01
N SER A 119 -14.57 -7.69 -9.58
CA SER A 119 -14.17 -8.86 -8.80
C SER A 119 -12.67 -8.82 -8.49
N MET A 120 -12.34 -8.73 -7.20
CA MET A 120 -10.96 -8.75 -6.69
C MET A 120 -10.86 -9.65 -5.45
N GLU A 121 -9.93 -10.59 -5.50
CA GLU A 121 -9.49 -11.41 -4.38
C GLU A 121 -8.05 -11.02 -4.01
N ILE A 122 -7.77 -10.91 -2.70
CA ILE A 122 -6.44 -10.60 -2.18
C ILE A 122 -5.77 -11.84 -1.61
N SER A 123 -4.48 -11.98 -1.89
CA SER A 123 -3.61 -13.00 -1.28
C SER A 123 -3.06 -12.51 0.06
N PRO A 124 -2.58 -13.41 0.93
CA PRO A 124 -1.91 -13.01 2.17
C PRO A 124 -0.72 -12.06 1.92
N PRO A 125 -0.43 -11.12 2.83
CA PRO A 125 0.69 -10.20 2.66
C PRO A 125 2.04 -10.93 2.74
N GLU A 126 2.99 -10.48 1.93
CA GLU A 126 4.38 -10.91 1.96
C GLU A 126 5.29 -9.85 2.56
N ASN A 127 6.30 -10.30 3.33
CA ASN A 127 7.37 -9.45 3.84
C ASN A 127 8.57 -9.45 2.88
N LEU A 128 8.88 -8.27 2.37
CA LEU A 128 9.96 -7.99 1.43
C LEU A 128 10.96 -6.96 1.96
N ASN A 129 11.04 -6.78 3.29
CA ASN A 129 11.99 -5.86 3.92
C ASN A 129 13.42 -6.15 3.44
N HIS A 130 14.13 -5.10 3.03
CA HIS A 130 15.52 -5.15 2.54
C HIS A 130 15.74 -6.06 1.32
N LYS A 131 14.67 -6.55 0.67
CA LYS A 131 14.78 -7.33 -0.57
C LYS A 131 14.75 -6.40 -1.77
N ILE A 132 15.60 -6.71 -2.75
CA ILE A 132 15.50 -6.15 -4.09
C ILE A 132 14.39 -6.91 -4.80
N VAL A 133 13.29 -6.23 -5.10
CA VAL A 133 12.17 -6.79 -5.84
C VAL A 133 12.27 -6.29 -7.29
N PRO A 134 12.63 -7.15 -8.25
CA PRO A 134 12.68 -6.76 -9.66
C PRO A 134 11.26 -6.53 -10.19
N ILE A 135 11.10 -5.55 -11.09
CA ILE A 135 9.84 -5.28 -11.78
C ILE A 135 10.02 -5.61 -13.26
N ASP A 136 9.23 -6.56 -13.73
CA ASP A 136 9.11 -6.85 -15.15
C ASP A 136 8.16 -5.85 -15.82
N SER A 137 8.74 -4.78 -16.37
CA SER A 137 7.98 -3.76 -17.11
C SER A 137 7.36 -4.28 -18.40
N THR A 138 7.70 -5.49 -18.88
CA THR A 138 7.02 -6.11 -20.02
C THR A 138 5.65 -6.63 -19.60
N GLN A 139 5.55 -7.22 -18.40
CA GLN A 139 4.32 -7.79 -17.86
C GLN A 139 3.47 -6.80 -17.06
N TYR A 140 4.08 -5.79 -16.45
CA TYR A 140 3.39 -4.88 -15.54
C TYR A 140 3.46 -3.42 -15.99
N ARG A 141 2.36 -2.70 -15.78
CA ARG A 141 2.31 -1.25 -15.69
C ARG A 141 2.54 -0.86 -14.25
N GLN A 142 3.38 0.14 -14.01
CA GLN A 142 3.74 0.57 -12.67
C GLN A 142 3.23 1.98 -12.38
N TYR A 143 2.59 2.15 -11.24
CA TYR A 143 2.23 3.45 -10.68
C TYR A 143 2.83 3.60 -9.28
N ILE A 144 3.28 4.80 -8.95
CA ILE A 144 3.77 5.13 -7.62
C ILE A 144 2.95 6.29 -7.06
N LEU A 145 2.59 6.18 -5.78
CA LEU A 145 1.98 7.24 -5.00
C LEU A 145 2.84 7.46 -3.77
N ILE A 146 3.21 8.72 -3.53
CA ILE A 146 4.08 9.12 -2.41
C ILE A 146 3.26 10.00 -1.48
N TYR A 147 3.25 9.66 -0.19
CA TYR A 147 2.57 10.44 0.83
C TYR A 147 3.53 10.94 1.88
N PHE A 148 3.41 12.23 2.18
CA PHE A 148 4.02 12.86 3.33
C PHE A 148 3.13 12.65 4.56
N LEU A 149 3.70 12.11 5.63
CA LEU A 149 2.96 11.77 6.84
C LEU A 149 3.17 12.81 7.95
N LYS A 150 2.06 13.27 8.53
CA LYS A 150 2.05 14.21 9.65
C LYS A 150 1.11 13.73 10.76
N SER A 151 1.56 13.77 12.01
CA SER A 151 0.67 13.52 13.15
C SER A 151 -0.38 14.65 13.26
N VAL A 152 -1.65 14.29 13.45
CA VAL A 152 -2.71 15.27 13.70
C VAL A 152 -2.55 15.92 15.09
N GLU A 153 -2.24 15.10 16.09
CA GLU A 153 -2.10 15.52 17.50
C GLU A 153 -0.81 16.32 17.73
N GLU A 154 0.34 15.74 17.39
CA GLU A 154 1.65 16.34 17.67
C GLU A 154 2.06 17.38 16.64
N LYS A 155 1.34 17.47 15.52
CA LYS A 155 1.69 18.27 14.33
C LYS A 155 3.12 17.98 13.83
N SER A 156 3.66 16.81 14.15
CA SER A 156 5.03 16.38 13.89
C SER A 156 5.16 15.62 12.56
N TYR A 157 6.33 15.68 11.93
CA TYR A 157 6.63 14.93 10.72
C TYR A 157 6.94 13.46 11.05
N LEU A 158 6.22 12.56 10.37
CA LEU A 158 6.32 11.12 10.60
C LEU A 158 7.05 10.37 9.49
N GLY A 159 7.41 11.02 8.38
CA GLY A 159 8.13 10.38 7.29
C GLY A 159 7.35 10.33 5.98
N ARG A 160 7.76 9.41 5.09
CA ARG A 160 7.12 9.16 3.79
C ARG A 160 6.76 7.70 3.63
N ILE A 161 5.62 7.46 3.00
CA ILE A 161 5.19 6.13 2.59
C ILE A 161 4.98 6.10 1.09
N TYR A 162 5.39 4.99 0.49
CA TYR A 162 5.37 4.75 -0.94
C TYR A 162 4.37 3.63 -1.20
N LEU A 163 3.31 3.93 -1.94
CA LEU A 163 2.45 2.91 -2.52
C LEU A 163 2.89 2.66 -3.95
N ILE A 164 3.24 1.41 -4.25
CA ILE A 164 3.58 1.01 -5.61
C ILE A 164 2.54 0.02 -6.09
N LEU A 165 1.86 0.36 -7.17
CA LEU A 165 0.86 -0.47 -7.81
C LEU A 165 1.46 -1.06 -9.08
N LEU A 166 1.48 -2.39 -9.17
CA LEU A 166 1.79 -3.10 -10.39
C LEU A 166 0.50 -3.68 -10.95
N GLN A 167 0.07 -3.18 -12.10
CA GLN A 167 -1.09 -3.72 -12.85
C GLN A 167 -0.61 -4.63 -13.96
N LYS A 168 -1.10 -5.87 -14.00
CA LYS A 168 -0.76 -6.79 -15.09
C LYS A 168 -1.27 -6.22 -16.42
N LYS A 169 -0.46 -6.35 -17.46
CA LYS A 169 -0.87 -6.03 -18.83
C LYS A 169 -1.68 -7.18 -19.43
N PHE A 170 -2.53 -6.83 -20.38
CA PHE A 170 -3.38 -7.74 -21.14
C PHE A 170 -2.77 -7.97 -22.51
#